data_AF-A0A8T0IFI9-F1
#
_entry.id   AF-A0A8T0IFI9-F1
#
_cell.length_a   1.000
_cell.length_b   1.000
_cell.length_c   1.000
_cell.angle_alpha   90.00
_cell.angle_beta   90.00
_cell.angle_gamma   90.00
#
_symmetry.space_group_name_H-M   'P 1'
#
loop_
_entity.id
_entity.type
_entity.pdbx_description
1 polymer ?
#
loop_
_entity_poly.entity_id
_entity_poly.type
_entity_poly.pdbx_seq_one_letter_code
_entity_poly.pdbx_strand_id
1 'polypeptide(L)'
;MSKGVSKVGRGVDWDYLNKVVVSADGKRELQALRRAYDEVAATIQEKFTIRPQSINWDFYKEKLGPNIVTIFENSVNSLDKEVPDYECDYTEDYKVQHRSLLTKATEKEEDSKKKIIAIDKELKRIGEEKEALATITVDEYYSKHPEVGAKIDDEIRNHIWG
;
A
#
# COMPACT_ATOMS: atom_id res chain seq x y z
N MET A 1 -23.81 -8.66 -9.26
CA MET A 1 -23.84 -7.86 -8.01
C MET A 1 -22.46 -7.93 -7.35
N SER A 2 -21.60 -6.94 -7.57
CA SER A 2 -20.29 -6.85 -6.90
C SER A 2 -20.46 -6.13 -5.57
N LYS A 3 -20.73 -6.89 -4.50
CA LYS A 3 -20.70 -6.40 -3.13
C LYS A 3 -19.25 -6.41 -2.64
N GLY A 4 -18.49 -5.38 -2.99
CA GLY A 4 -17.13 -5.17 -2.49
C GLY A 4 -16.82 -3.72 -2.08
N VAL A 5 -17.73 -2.78 -2.34
CA VAL A 5 -17.61 -1.38 -1.91
C VAL A 5 -18.52 -1.17 -0.71
N SER A 6 -18.21 -1.83 0.42
CA SER A 6 -18.83 -1.50 1.69
C SER A 6 -18.14 -0.28 2.27
N LYS A 7 -18.86 0.86 2.28
CA LYS A 7 -18.68 2.02 3.15
C LYS A 7 -17.87 1.69 4.41
N VAL A 8 -16.57 1.99 4.39
CA VAL A 8 -15.73 1.91 5.59
C VAL A 8 -15.81 3.24 6.31
N GLY A 9 -16.53 3.28 7.43
CA GLY A 9 -16.47 4.39 8.37
C GLY A 9 -15.08 4.46 9.00
N ARG A 10 -14.28 5.45 8.59
CA ARG A 10 -13.14 6.08 9.30
C ARG A 10 -11.99 5.21 9.85
N GLY A 11 -11.76 3.99 9.39
CA GLY A 11 -10.55 3.23 9.76
C GLY A 11 -9.95 2.47 8.58
N VAL A 12 -8.64 2.50 8.43
CA VAL A 12 -7.93 1.63 7.47
C VAL A 12 -8.07 0.18 7.93
N ASP A 13 -8.55 -0.72 7.06
CA ASP A 13 -8.62 -2.16 7.34
C ASP A 13 -7.24 -2.81 7.15
N TRP A 14 -6.45 -2.79 8.22
CA TRP A 14 -5.10 -3.34 8.24
C TRP A 14 -5.07 -4.87 8.12
N ASP A 15 -6.11 -5.57 8.57
CA ASP A 15 -6.17 -7.03 8.53
C ASP A 15 -6.40 -7.52 7.11
N TYR A 16 -7.24 -6.81 6.34
CA TYR A 16 -7.38 -7.07 4.91
C TYR A 16 -6.08 -6.80 4.15
N LEU A 17 -5.43 -5.66 4.39
CA LEU A 17 -4.16 -5.34 3.72
C LEU A 17 -3.06 -6.37 4.02
N ASN A 18 -2.99 -6.87 5.25
CA ASN A 18 -2.02 -7.90 5.64
C ASN A 18 -2.27 -9.26 4.96
N LYS A 19 -3.51 -9.55 4.52
CA LYS A 19 -3.85 -10.75 3.73
C LYS A 19 -3.47 -10.59 2.26
N VAL A 20 -3.62 -9.39 1.70
CA VAL A 20 -3.35 -9.11 0.28
C VAL A 20 -1.85 -9.00 0.00
N VAL A 21 -1.08 -8.47 0.95
CA VAL A 21 0.39 -8.34 0.80
C VAL A 21 1.06 -9.66 1.15
N VAL A 22 1.53 -10.38 0.13
CA VAL A 22 2.13 -11.72 0.29
C VAL A 22 3.64 -11.67 0.50
N SER A 23 4.33 -10.62 0.04
CA SER A 23 5.78 -10.49 0.17
C SER A 23 6.21 -10.19 1.61
N ALA A 24 7.33 -10.79 2.05
CA ALA A 24 7.87 -10.57 3.39
C ALA A 24 8.26 -9.09 3.61
N ASP A 25 8.91 -8.47 2.62
CA ASP A 25 9.25 -7.06 2.66
C ASP A 25 7.98 -6.18 2.67
N GLY A 26 6.98 -6.52 1.87
CA GLY A 26 5.71 -5.78 1.86
C GLY A 26 4.98 -5.84 3.20
N LYS A 27 4.99 -6.99 3.88
CA LYS A 27 4.43 -7.13 5.23
C LYS A 27 5.20 -6.27 6.25
N ARG A 28 6.54 -6.20 6.14
CA ARG A 28 7.36 -5.36 7.01
C ARG A 28 7.03 -3.87 6.83
N GLU A 29 6.98 -3.41 5.58
CA GLU A 29 6.67 -2.01 5.27
C GLU A 29 5.22 -1.65 5.67
N LEU A 30 4.27 -2.57 5.51
CA LEU A 30 2.89 -2.39 5.96
C LEU A 30 2.79 -2.23 7.48
N GLN A 31 3.53 -3.04 8.25
CA GLN A 31 3.57 -2.90 9.70
C GLN A 31 4.24 -1.61 10.15
N ALA A 32 5.27 -1.15 9.44
CA ALA A 32 5.88 0.16 9.68
C ALA A 32 4.88 1.30 9.41
N LEU A 33 4.13 1.23 8.29
CA LEU A 33 3.10 2.20 7.95
C LEU A 33 1.97 2.23 8.98
N ARG A 34 1.50 1.07 9.43
CA ARG A 34 0.48 0.97 10.48
C ARG A 34 0.91 1.69 11.76
N ARG A 35 2.14 1.44 12.22
CA ARG A 35 2.68 2.10 13.43
C ARG A 35 2.74 3.60 13.27
N ALA A 36 3.25 4.10 12.14
CA ALA A 36 3.30 5.53 11.87
C ALA A 36 1.90 6.16 11.83
N TYR A 37 0.93 5.47 11.25
CA TYR A 37 -0.46 5.92 11.23
C TYR A 37 -1.08 5.97 12.63
N ASP A 38 -0.92 4.90 13.42
CA ASP A 38 -1.46 4.83 14.78
C ASP A 38 -0.82 5.88 15.69
N GLU A 39 0.47 6.18 15.53
CA GLU A 39 1.18 7.25 16.25
C GLU A 39 0.63 8.65 15.90
N VAL A 40 0.43 8.93 14.61
CA VAL A 40 -0.16 10.21 14.17
C VAL A 40 -1.61 10.32 14.65
N ALA A 41 -2.38 9.24 14.57
CA ALA A 41 -3.76 9.23 15.05
C ALA A 41 -3.83 9.47 16.58
N ALA A 42 -2.97 8.81 17.35
CA ALA A 42 -2.91 8.99 18.80
C ALA A 42 -2.50 10.41 19.18
N THR A 43 -1.49 11.00 18.52
CA THR A 43 -1.06 12.37 18.79
C THR A 43 -2.15 13.40 18.47
N ILE A 44 -2.90 13.23 17.38
CA ILE A 44 -4.07 14.07 17.04
C ILE A 44 -5.14 13.96 18.13
N GLN A 45 -5.43 12.74 18.57
CA GLN A 45 -6.48 12.48 19.54
C GLN A 45 -6.13 13.03 20.94
N GLU A 46 -4.91 12.83 21.40
CA GLU A 46 -4.46 13.28 22.73
C GLU A 46 -4.22 14.80 22.79
N LYS A 47 -3.55 15.37 21.79
CA LYS A 47 -3.07 16.77 21.88
C LYS A 47 -4.04 17.79 21.32
N PHE A 48 -4.83 17.42 20.30
CA PHE A 48 -5.61 18.39 19.51
C PHE A 48 -7.12 18.22 19.66
N THR A 49 -7.59 17.10 20.23
CA THR A 49 -9.03 16.88 20.47
C THR A 49 -9.48 17.43 21.82
N ILE A 50 -8.55 17.63 22.76
CA ILE A 50 -8.82 18.34 24.01
C ILE A 50 -8.94 19.83 23.69
N ARG A 51 -10.18 20.32 23.56
CA ARG A 51 -10.40 21.77 23.56
C ARG A 51 -9.92 22.32 24.92
N PRO A 52 -9.12 23.39 24.96
CA PRO A 52 -8.81 24.07 26.20
C PRO A 52 -10.11 24.37 26.96
N GLN A 53 -10.15 24.10 28.27
CA GLN A 53 -11.33 24.45 29.04
C GLN A 53 -11.55 25.96 28.99
N SER A 54 -12.78 26.38 28.70
CA SER A 54 -13.13 27.80 28.66
C SER A 54 -12.84 28.44 30.02
N ILE A 55 -12.00 29.48 30.03
CA ILE A 55 -11.68 30.22 31.25
C ILE A 55 -12.93 30.97 31.72
N ASN A 56 -13.35 30.74 32.96
CA ASN A 56 -14.46 31.48 33.57
C ASN A 56 -13.95 32.80 34.16
N TRP A 57 -13.91 33.84 33.33
CA TRP A 57 -13.39 35.15 33.69
C TRP A 57 -14.18 35.85 34.81
N ASP A 58 -15.49 35.61 34.90
CA ASP A 58 -16.37 36.25 35.89
C ASP A 58 -16.06 35.77 37.32
N PHE A 59 -15.83 34.47 37.50
CA PHE A 59 -15.44 33.90 38.79
C PHE A 59 -14.10 34.48 39.30
N TYR A 60 -13.14 34.69 38.40
CA TYR A 60 -11.84 35.26 38.79
C TYR A 60 -11.93 36.76 39.06
N LYS A 61 -12.76 37.51 38.32
CA LYS A 61 -13.01 38.94 38.55
C LYS A 61 -13.55 39.20 39.97
N GLU A 62 -14.39 38.30 40.48
CA GLU A 62 -14.97 38.38 41.83
C GLU A 62 -13.95 38.11 42.95
N LYS A 63 -12.99 37.19 42.75
CA LYS A 63 -12.03 36.80 43.82
C LYS A 63 -10.71 37.58 43.84
N LEU A 64 -10.17 37.98 42.69
CA LEU A 64 -8.84 38.60 42.57
C LEU A 64 -8.91 40.10 42.26
N GLY A 65 -10.11 40.62 41.97
CA GLY A 65 -10.34 41.99 41.58
C GLY A 65 -10.28 42.19 40.06
N PRO A 66 -11.10 43.10 39.51
CA PRO A 66 -11.33 43.21 38.07
C PRO A 66 -10.08 43.59 37.27
N ASN A 67 -9.16 44.38 37.86
CA ASN A 67 -8.04 44.96 37.12
C ASN A 67 -6.95 43.96 36.72
N ILE A 68 -6.71 42.93 37.54
CA ILE A 68 -5.72 41.89 37.22
C ILE A 68 -6.29 40.95 36.15
N VAL A 69 -7.57 40.59 36.29
CA VAL A 69 -8.23 39.64 35.41
C VAL A 69 -8.46 40.20 34.01
N THR A 70 -8.75 41.50 33.87
CA THR A 70 -8.83 42.16 32.56
C THR A 70 -7.48 42.20 31.83
N ILE A 71 -6.36 42.36 32.53
CA ILE A 71 -5.03 42.29 31.92
C ILE A 71 -4.78 40.89 31.35
N PHE A 72 -5.06 39.84 32.13
CA PHE A 72 -4.90 38.46 31.67
C PHE A 72 -5.86 38.08 30.53
N GLU A 73 -7.12 38.52 30.60
CA GLU A 73 -8.11 38.34 29.53
C GLU A 73 -7.63 38.97 28.22
N ASN A 74 -7.11 40.21 28.30
CA ASN A 74 -6.55 40.90 27.14
C ASN A 74 -5.29 40.19 26.60
N SER A 75 -4.39 39.70 27.45
CA SER A 75 -3.21 38.95 27.02
C SER A 75 -3.56 37.64 26.31
N VAL A 76 -4.56 36.91 26.80
CA VAL A 76 -5.04 35.67 26.17
C VAL A 76 -5.71 35.96 24.82
N ASN A 77 -6.57 36.98 24.77
CA ASN A 77 -7.22 37.40 23.52
C ASN A 77 -6.23 37.97 22.47
N SER A 78 -5.09 38.52 22.89
CA SER A 78 -4.02 38.94 22.00
C SER A 78 -3.23 37.75 21.44
N LEU A 79 -2.96 36.73 22.26
CA LEU A 79 -2.31 35.49 21.81
C LEU A 79 -3.12 34.79 20.72
N ASP A 80 -4.44 34.71 20.86
CA ASP A 80 -5.33 34.11 19.84
C ASP A 80 -5.29 34.85 18.49
N LYS A 81 -4.90 36.13 18.47
CA LYS A 81 -4.76 36.93 17.23
C LYS A 81 -3.37 36.85 16.62
N GLU A 82 -2.36 36.57 17.45
CA GLU A 82 -0.95 36.55 17.05
C GLU A 82 -0.47 35.17 16.59
N VAL A 83 -1.20 34.09 16.90
CA VAL A 83 -0.90 32.75 16.35
C VAL A 83 -1.31 32.74 14.87
N PRO A 84 -0.34 32.69 13.93
CA PRO A 84 -0.66 32.62 12.52
C PRO A 84 -1.28 31.26 12.21
N ASP A 85 -2.29 31.24 11.35
CA ASP A 85 -2.79 30.00 10.78
C ASP A 85 -1.64 29.30 10.04
N TYR A 86 -1.51 28.00 10.25
CA TYR A 86 -0.47 27.21 9.60
C TYR A 86 -0.74 27.14 8.09
N GLU A 87 0.10 27.79 7.29
CA GLU A 87 0.09 27.65 5.83
C GLU A 87 0.74 26.31 5.47
N CYS A 88 -0.06 25.38 4.92
CA CYS A 88 0.39 24.04 4.60
C CYS A 88 1.00 23.96 3.19
N ASP A 89 2.30 24.18 3.10
CA ASP A 89 3.05 24.10 1.83
C ASP A 89 3.13 22.67 1.26
N TYR A 90 3.06 21.66 2.13
CA TYR A 90 3.36 20.27 1.75
C TYR A 90 2.22 19.56 1.02
N THR A 91 0.99 20.09 1.11
CA THR A 91 -0.19 19.37 0.61
C THR A 91 -0.13 19.11 -0.89
N GLU A 92 0.42 20.04 -1.67
CA GLU A 92 0.48 19.88 -3.13
C GLU A 92 1.57 18.87 -3.54
N ASP A 93 2.71 18.89 -2.88
CA ASP A 93 3.80 17.92 -3.10
C ASP A 93 3.33 16.49 -2.81
N TYR A 94 2.63 16.27 -1.68
CA TYR A 94 2.07 14.96 -1.36
C TYR A 94 1.03 14.50 -2.39
N LYS A 95 0.21 15.39 -2.95
CA LYS A 95 -0.72 15.02 -4.03
C LYS A 95 0.01 14.59 -5.29
N VAL A 96 1.14 15.21 -5.63
CA VAL A 96 1.95 14.83 -6.79
C VAL A 96 2.57 13.44 -6.57
N GLN A 97 3.17 13.21 -5.40
CA GLN A 97 3.73 11.91 -5.04
C GLN A 97 2.67 10.81 -5.01
N HIS A 98 1.51 11.08 -4.41
CA HIS A 98 0.39 10.15 -4.38
C HIS A 98 -0.11 9.80 -5.79
N ARG A 99 -0.23 10.80 -6.69
CA ARG A 99 -0.57 10.57 -8.09
C ARG A 99 0.44 9.66 -8.80
N SER A 100 1.75 9.88 -8.60
CA SER A 100 2.80 9.03 -9.17
C SER A 100 2.76 7.59 -8.63
N LEU A 101 2.45 7.41 -7.35
CA LEU A 101 2.29 6.07 -6.76
C LEU A 101 1.07 5.36 -7.31
N LEU A 102 -0.04 6.07 -7.52
CA LEU A 102 -1.25 5.51 -8.13
C LEU A 102 -1.00 5.03 -9.56
N THR A 103 -0.31 5.82 -10.40
CA THR A 103 -0.02 5.40 -11.78
C THR A 103 0.87 4.16 -11.82
N LYS A 104 1.90 4.10 -10.96
CA LYS A 104 2.76 2.91 -10.82
C LYS A 104 1.98 1.68 -10.35
N ALA A 105 1.00 1.87 -9.46
CA ALA A 105 0.16 0.78 -8.98
C ALA A 105 -0.75 0.24 -10.11
N THR A 106 -1.36 1.12 -10.90
CA THR A 106 -2.20 0.72 -12.04
C THR A 106 -1.40 0.00 -13.13
N GLU A 107 -0.19 0.47 -13.44
CA GLU A 107 0.71 -0.19 -14.39
C GLU A 107 1.07 -1.62 -13.94
N LYS A 108 1.46 -1.78 -12.67
CA LYS A 108 1.76 -3.10 -12.11
C LYS A 108 0.54 -4.02 -12.07
N GLU A 109 -0.65 -3.48 -11.87
CA GLU A 109 -1.89 -4.25 -11.91
C GLU A 109 -2.16 -4.79 -13.32
N GLU A 110 -2.01 -3.94 -14.35
CA GLU A 110 -2.17 -4.35 -15.74
C GLU A 110 -1.14 -5.40 -16.17
N ASP A 111 0.12 -5.21 -15.79
CA ASP A 111 1.18 -6.19 -16.05
C ASP A 111 0.93 -7.51 -15.35
N SER A 112 0.45 -7.48 -14.10
CA SER A 112 0.06 -8.67 -13.36
C SER A 112 -1.08 -9.42 -14.07
N LYS A 113 -2.11 -8.71 -14.54
CA LYS A 113 -3.22 -9.32 -15.32
C LYS A 113 -2.74 -9.98 -16.60
N LYS A 114 -1.84 -9.33 -17.35
CA LYS A 114 -1.25 -9.90 -18.58
C LYS A 114 -0.45 -11.17 -18.28
N LYS A 115 0.34 -11.15 -17.20
CA LYS A 115 1.13 -12.32 -16.76
C LYS A 115 0.25 -13.49 -16.35
N ILE A 116 -0.84 -13.24 -15.63
CA ILE A 116 -1.80 -14.29 -15.25
C ILE A 116 -2.37 -14.97 -16.50
N ILE A 117 -2.82 -14.18 -17.49
CA ILE A 117 -3.35 -14.71 -18.76
C ILE A 117 -2.30 -15.54 -19.51
N ALA A 118 -1.04 -15.08 -19.54
CA ALA A 118 0.06 -15.81 -20.17
C ALA A 118 0.34 -17.14 -19.47
N ILE A 119 0.41 -17.14 -18.14
CA ILE A 119 0.61 -18.34 -17.31
C ILE A 119 -0.55 -19.32 -17.50
N ASP A 120 -1.80 -18.86 -17.52
CA ASP A 120 -2.96 -19.74 -17.76
C ASP A 120 -2.89 -20.41 -19.14
N LYS A 121 -2.42 -19.68 -20.16
CA LYS A 121 -2.20 -20.26 -21.50
C LYS A 121 -1.06 -21.28 -21.48
N GLU A 122 0.03 -21.01 -20.77
CA GLU A 122 1.14 -21.94 -20.59
C GLU A 122 0.71 -23.20 -19.84
N LEU A 123 -0.09 -23.07 -18.79
CA LEU A 123 -0.63 -24.21 -18.02
C LEU A 123 -1.51 -25.11 -18.90
N LYS A 124 -2.36 -24.52 -19.76
CA LYS A 124 -3.13 -25.30 -20.74
C LYS A 124 -2.23 -26.03 -21.73
N ARG A 125 -1.25 -25.33 -22.30
CA ARG A 125 -0.27 -25.94 -23.21
C ARG A 125 0.47 -27.11 -22.55
N ILE A 126 0.94 -26.93 -21.32
CA ILE A 126 1.64 -27.98 -20.56
C ILE A 126 0.70 -29.15 -20.25
N GLY A 127 -0.58 -28.89 -19.96
CA GLY A 127 -1.59 -29.93 -19.79
C GLY A 127 -1.77 -30.77 -21.06
N GLU A 128 -1.97 -30.11 -22.20
CA GLU A 128 -2.09 -30.76 -23.52
C GLU A 128 -0.82 -31.51 -23.90
N GLU A 129 0.36 -30.93 -23.66
CA GLU A 129 1.65 -31.59 -23.88
C GLU A 129 1.84 -32.80 -22.98
N LYS A 130 1.43 -32.73 -21.71
CA LYS A 130 1.50 -33.88 -20.79
C LYS A 130 0.59 -35.02 -21.25
N GLU A 131 -0.62 -34.71 -21.73
CA GLU A 131 -1.54 -35.70 -22.29
C GLU A 131 -1.00 -36.27 -23.61
N ALA A 132 -0.43 -35.42 -24.46
CA ALA A 132 0.22 -35.84 -25.69
C ALA A 132 1.48 -36.67 -25.42
N LEU A 133 2.29 -36.37 -24.41
CA LEU A 133 3.46 -37.18 -24.04
C LEU A 133 3.08 -38.62 -23.65
N ALA A 134 1.87 -38.84 -23.14
CA ALA A 134 1.38 -40.18 -22.83
C ALA A 134 1.06 -41.01 -24.08
N THR A 135 0.86 -40.37 -25.24
CA THR A 135 0.42 -41.02 -26.49
C THR A 135 1.35 -40.80 -27.69
N ILE A 136 2.26 -39.82 -27.62
CA ILE A 136 3.15 -39.45 -28.71
C ILE A 136 4.26 -40.49 -28.89
N THR A 137 4.57 -40.78 -30.15
CA THR A 137 5.68 -41.66 -30.50
C THR A 137 7.01 -40.91 -30.47
N VAL A 138 8.11 -41.64 -30.29
CA VAL A 138 9.47 -41.10 -30.23
C VAL A 138 9.81 -40.30 -31.51
N ASP A 139 9.37 -40.76 -32.68
CA ASP A 139 9.62 -40.10 -33.98
C ASP A 139 8.84 -38.79 -34.15
N GLU A 140 7.61 -38.71 -33.64
CA GLU A 140 6.82 -37.48 -33.62
C GLU A 140 7.41 -36.44 -32.65
N TYR A 141 8.00 -36.89 -31.54
CA TYR A 141 8.69 -36.02 -30.59
C TYR A 141 9.96 -35.42 -31.22
N TYR A 142 10.79 -36.23 -31.89
CA TYR A 142 11.99 -35.73 -32.59
C TYR A 142 11.66 -34.80 -33.76
N SER A 143 10.53 -35.01 -34.43
CA SER A 143 10.06 -34.12 -35.50
C SER A 143 9.67 -32.73 -34.97
N LYS A 144 9.13 -32.65 -33.74
CA LYS A 144 8.77 -31.39 -33.09
C LYS A 144 9.94 -30.71 -32.38
N HIS A 145 10.94 -31.48 -31.95
CA HIS A 145 12.12 -31.00 -31.24
C HIS A 145 13.41 -31.42 -31.97
N PRO A 146 13.73 -30.81 -33.14
CA PRO A 146 14.95 -31.13 -33.89
C PRO A 146 16.24 -30.81 -33.11
N GLU A 147 16.15 -29.92 -32.12
CA GLU A 147 17.21 -29.59 -31.17
C GLU A 147 17.67 -30.79 -30.32
N VAL A 148 16.77 -31.73 -30.02
CA VAL A 148 17.11 -32.94 -29.26
C VAL A 148 17.84 -33.93 -30.17
N GLY A 149 17.41 -34.07 -31.44
CA GLY A 149 18.11 -34.88 -32.43
C GLY A 149 19.54 -34.39 -32.68
N ALA A 150 19.72 -33.07 -32.86
CA ALA A 150 21.04 -32.48 -33.04
C ALA A 150 21.98 -32.69 -31.84
N LYS A 151 21.45 -32.64 -30.60
CA LYS A 151 22.23 -32.93 -29.39
C LYS A 151 22.64 -34.40 -29.32
N ILE A 152 21.73 -35.31 -29.64
CA ILE A 152 22.03 -36.75 -29.67
C ILE A 152 23.10 -37.05 -30.74
N ASP A 153 22.99 -36.44 -31.92
CA ASP A 153 24.00 -36.58 -32.98
C ASP A 153 25.38 -36.05 -32.56
N ASP A 154 25.42 -34.93 -31.83
CA ASP A 154 26.66 -34.38 -31.27
C ASP A 154 27.24 -35.25 -30.14
N GLU A 155 26.41 -35.84 -29.28
CA GLU A 155 26.82 -36.78 -28.24
C GLU A 155 27.39 -38.07 -28.84
N ILE A 156 26.75 -38.61 -29.90
CA ILE A 156 27.25 -39.76 -30.67
C ILE A 156 28.60 -39.44 -31.32
N ARG A 157 28.71 -38.26 -31.96
CA ARG A 157 29.95 -37.80 -32.61
C ARG A 157 31.11 -37.66 -31.61
N ASN A 158 30.81 -37.26 -30.37
CA ASN A 158 31.79 -37.09 -29.30
C ASN A 158 31.97 -38.33 -28.41
N HIS A 159 31.30 -39.45 -28.73
CA HIS A 159 31.35 -40.72 -28.00
C HIS A 159 30.95 -40.60 -26.51
N ILE A 160 30.05 -39.68 -26.21
CA ILE A 160 29.48 -39.50 -24.86
C ILE A 160 28.24 -40.39 -24.80
N TRP A 161 28.35 -41.53 -24.12
CA TRP A 161 27.27 -42.48 -23.91
C TRP A 161 26.98 -42.56 -22.41
N GLY A 162 26.17 -41.63 -21.89
CA GLY A 162 25.84 -41.55 -20.45
C GLY A 162 24.85 -40.46 -20.14
#